data_AF-A0A497G8F6-F1
#
_entry.id   AF-A0A497G8F6-F1
#
_cell.length_a   1.000
_cell.length_b   1.000
_cell.length_c   1.000
_cell.angle_alpha   90.00
_cell.angle_beta   90.00
_cell.angle_gamma   90.00
#
_symmetry.space_group_name_H-M   'P 1'
#
loop_
_entity.id
_entity.type
_entity.pdbx_description
1 polymer ?
#
loop_
_entity_poly.entity_id
_entity_poly.type
_entity_poly.pdbx_seq_one_letter_code
_entity_poly.pdbx_strand_id
1 'polypeptide(L)'
;MLAQRRSEIRPLPNYGIAVEEPILIDYLLQDFFDRWLRSRSIIDEPINLPARYTMFKIGLIEVCRLLEQEKKLWGVFNGRWLRKKTDHGILEGEIIKAFYDPETGIAQIHVKSKNGKVYTAGGPDAIVEDFATSIFTVREEEK
;
A
#
# COMPACT_ATOMS: atom_id res chain seq x y z
N MET A 1 26.36 17.00 -8.36
CA MET A 1 26.49 17.26 -6.91
C MET A 1 25.80 18.58 -6.60
N LEU A 2 24.47 18.57 -6.43
CA LEU A 2 23.70 19.76 -6.05
C LEU A 2 23.61 19.78 -4.53
N ALA A 3 24.52 20.53 -3.92
CA ALA A 3 24.48 20.84 -2.51
C ALA A 3 23.16 21.57 -2.24
N GLN A 4 22.22 20.88 -1.61
CA GLN A 4 21.02 21.47 -1.06
C GLN A 4 21.48 22.44 0.03
N ARG A 5 21.50 23.74 -0.31
CA ARG A 5 21.65 24.80 0.67
C ARG A 5 20.62 24.53 1.76
N ARG A 6 21.07 24.28 2.98
CA ARG A 6 20.24 24.37 4.19
C ARG A 6 19.78 25.81 4.28
N SER A 7 18.69 26.11 3.58
CA SER A 7 18.00 27.38 3.68
C SER A 7 17.56 27.54 5.13
N GLU A 8 17.78 28.74 5.65
CA GLU A 8 17.13 29.33 6.81
C GLU A 8 15.78 28.66 7.11
N ILE A 9 15.53 28.33 8.38
CA ILE A 9 14.25 27.80 8.85
C ILE A 9 13.19 28.86 8.53
N ARG A 10 12.59 28.78 7.35
CA ARG A 10 11.43 29.58 6.99
C ARG A 10 10.32 29.16 7.96
N PRO A 11 9.60 30.11 8.59
CA PRO A 11 8.46 29.76 9.41
C PRO A 11 7.53 28.89 8.57
N LEU A 12 7.10 27.76 9.16
CA LEU A 12 6.10 26.91 8.54
C LEU A 12 4.88 27.77 8.18
N PRO A 13 4.25 27.56 7.02
CA PRO A 13 3.03 28.28 6.68
C PRO A 13 1.97 28.09 7.79
N ASN A 14 1.35 29.19 8.23
CA ASN A 14 0.29 29.16 9.26
C ASN A 14 -1.08 28.75 8.68
N TYR A 15 -1.10 27.99 7.60
CA TYR A 15 -2.32 27.53 6.94
C TYR A 15 -2.14 26.10 6.43
N GLY A 16 -3.24 25.35 6.38
CA GLY A 16 -3.31 24.03 5.76
C GLY A 16 -4.07 24.08 4.44
N ILE A 17 -3.74 23.16 3.52
CA ILE A 17 -4.48 22.98 2.27
C ILE A 17 -5.17 21.62 2.34
N ALA A 18 -6.48 21.59 2.17
CA ALA A 18 -7.21 20.36 1.89
C ALA A 18 -7.21 20.12 0.38
N VAL A 19 -6.71 18.96 -0.04
CA VAL A 19 -6.64 18.58 -1.45
C VAL A 19 -7.53 17.36 -1.67
N GLU A 20 -8.51 17.49 -2.55
CA GLU A 20 -9.41 16.41 -2.96
C GLU A 20 -9.14 15.92 -4.38
N GLU A 21 -8.33 16.68 -5.14
CA GLU A 21 -7.98 16.37 -6.51
C GLU A 21 -7.11 15.10 -6.58
N PRO A 22 -7.59 13.99 -7.18
CA PRO A 22 -6.91 12.69 -7.13
C PRO A 22 -5.46 12.72 -7.65
N ILE A 23 -5.19 13.45 -8.74
CA ILE A 23 -3.84 13.49 -9.32
C ILE A 23 -2.83 14.16 -8.37
N LEU A 24 -3.27 15.13 -7.58
CA LEU A 24 -2.42 15.77 -6.57
C LEU A 24 -2.21 14.86 -5.37
N ILE A 25 -3.24 14.12 -4.95
CA ILE A 25 -3.12 13.12 -3.89
C ILE A 25 -2.11 12.05 -4.29
N ASP A 26 -2.22 11.50 -5.50
CA ASP A 26 -1.31 10.47 -6.02
C ASP A 26 0.14 10.96 -6.06
N TYR A 27 0.36 12.19 -6.53
CA TYR A 27 1.68 12.82 -6.53
C TYR A 27 2.26 12.95 -5.11
N LEU A 28 1.47 13.43 -4.15
CA LEU A 28 1.91 13.60 -2.77
C LEU A 28 2.21 12.25 -2.10
N LEU A 29 1.38 11.24 -2.35
CA LEU A 29 1.60 9.89 -1.85
C LEU A 29 2.85 9.27 -2.46
N GLN A 30 3.12 9.47 -3.75
CA GLN A 30 4.33 8.98 -4.40
C GLN A 30 5.60 9.65 -3.86
N ASP A 31 5.62 10.99 -3.74
CA ASP A 31 6.78 11.70 -3.16
C ASP A 31 7.01 11.31 -1.69
N PHE A 32 5.93 11.16 -0.92
CA PHE A 32 6.01 10.65 0.45
C PHE A 32 6.62 9.24 0.48
N PHE A 33 6.12 8.32 -0.35
CA PHE A 33 6.60 6.94 -0.40
C PHE A 33 8.07 6.84 -0.78
N ASP A 34 8.49 7.59 -1.80
CA ASP A 34 9.87 7.58 -2.28
C ASP A 34 10.85 8.11 -1.23
N ARG A 35 10.44 9.11 -0.44
CA ARG A 35 11.22 9.63 0.69
C ARG A 35 11.24 8.64 1.84
N TRP A 36 10.09 8.01 2.14
CA TRP A 36 9.97 7.01 3.18
C TRP A 36 10.92 5.84 2.94
N LEU A 37 10.92 5.27 1.73
CA LEU A 37 11.79 4.14 1.36
C LEU A 37 13.29 4.47 1.42
N ARG A 38 13.69 5.71 1.14
CA ARG A 38 15.09 6.16 1.19
C ARG A 38 15.51 6.64 2.57
N SER A 39 14.56 6.74 3.50
CA SER A 39 14.84 7.25 4.83
C SER A 39 15.61 6.23 5.66
N ARG A 40 16.29 6.72 6.71
CA ARG A 40 16.91 5.86 7.71
C ARG A 40 15.93 5.68 8.86
N SER A 41 15.55 4.44 9.13
CA SER A 41 14.75 4.13 10.33
C SER A 41 15.52 4.50 11.60
N ILE A 42 14.85 5.20 12.51
CA ILE A 42 15.36 5.53 13.84
C ILE A 42 14.76 4.58 14.87
N ILE A 43 13.46 4.30 14.75
CA ILE A 43 12.69 3.37 15.56
C ILE A 43 11.77 2.60 14.61
N ASP A 44 11.76 1.28 14.73
CA ASP A 44 10.88 0.38 13.98
C ASP A 44 10.09 -0.46 14.99
N GLU A 45 8.84 -0.07 15.23
CA GLU A 45 7.95 -0.81 16.12
C GLU A 45 7.31 -1.98 15.38
N PRO A 46 7.11 -3.13 16.06
CA PRO A 46 6.42 -4.25 15.46
C PRO A 46 4.96 -3.88 15.18
N ILE A 47 4.45 -4.35 14.04
CA ILE A 47 3.04 -4.17 13.71
C ILE A 47 2.19 -5.12 14.54
N ASN A 48 1.19 -4.56 15.21
CA ASN A 48 0.13 -5.32 15.84
C ASN A 48 -0.96 -5.63 14.80
N LEU A 49 -1.24 -6.92 14.59
CA LEU A 49 -2.33 -7.37 13.75
C LEU A 49 -3.62 -7.50 14.60
N PRO A 50 -4.81 -7.14 14.08
CA PRO A 50 -5.06 -6.68 12.71
C PRO A 50 -4.60 -5.24 12.46
N ALA A 51 -4.05 -4.98 11.27
CA ALA A 51 -3.58 -3.66 10.83
C ALA A 51 -4.33 -3.20 9.57
N ARG A 52 -4.73 -1.92 9.53
CA ARG A 52 -5.46 -1.31 8.42
C ARG A 52 -4.60 -0.26 7.73
N TYR A 53 -4.52 -0.34 6.40
CA TYR A 53 -3.70 0.54 5.57
C TYR A 53 -4.55 1.28 4.57
N THR A 54 -4.50 2.61 4.63
CA THR A 54 -5.09 3.55 3.65
C THR A 54 -4.14 3.85 2.48
N MET A 55 -2.84 3.58 2.67
CA MET A 55 -1.83 3.73 1.63
C MET A 55 -1.33 2.35 1.22
N PHE A 56 -1.67 1.94 -0.01
CA PHE A 56 -1.41 0.59 -0.49
C PHE A 56 0.08 0.22 -0.41
N LYS A 57 0.97 1.09 -0.91
CA LYS A 57 2.40 0.80 -0.99
C LYS A 57 3.07 0.65 0.38
N ILE A 58 2.64 1.41 1.39
CA ILE A 58 3.15 1.24 2.77
C ILE A 58 2.70 -0.11 3.31
N GLY A 59 1.40 -0.41 3.23
CA GLY A 59 0.89 -1.70 3.70
C GLY A 59 1.50 -2.89 2.95
N LEU A 60 1.82 -2.73 1.66
CA LEU A 60 2.51 -3.74 0.85
C LEU A 60 3.90 -4.08 1.42
N ILE A 61 4.72 -3.08 1.75
CA ILE A 61 6.04 -3.31 2.36
C ILE A 61 5.93 -4.07 3.67
N GLU A 62 4.93 -3.71 4.48
CA GLU A 62 4.68 -4.38 5.75
C GLU A 62 4.20 -5.82 5.58
N VAL A 63 3.34 -6.08 4.58
CA VAL A 63 2.95 -7.43 4.21
C VAL A 63 4.15 -8.24 3.75
N CYS A 64 5.05 -7.69 2.92
CA CYS A 64 6.28 -8.37 2.52
C CYS A 64 7.11 -8.78 3.75
N ARG A 65 7.33 -7.85 4.68
CA ARG A 65 8.06 -8.10 5.94
C ARG A 65 7.42 -9.20 6.79
N LEU A 66 6.09 -9.20 6.91
CA LEU A 66 5.36 -10.22 7.67
C LEU A 66 5.42 -11.60 6.99
N LEU A 67 5.38 -11.67 5.66
CA LEU A 67 5.54 -12.91 4.90
C LEU A 67 6.97 -13.46 4.99
N GLU A 68 7.99 -12.61 4.99
CA GLU A 68 9.40 -13.00 5.23
C GLU A 68 9.60 -13.58 6.63
N GLN A 69 8.75 -13.22 7.59
CA GLN A 69 8.69 -13.81 8.94
C GLN A 69 7.83 -15.09 8.98
N GLU A 70 7.47 -15.66 7.83
CA GLU A 70 6.64 -16.85 7.67
C GLU A 70 5.25 -16.75 8.33
N LYS A 71 4.74 -15.52 8.53
CA LYS A 71 3.40 -15.33 9.07
C LYS A 71 2.36 -15.67 8.00
N LYS A 72 1.33 -16.40 8.43
CA LYS A 72 0.13 -16.63 7.62
C LYS A 72 -0.81 -15.46 7.76
N LEU A 73 -1.11 -14.81 6.65
CA LEU A 73 -1.86 -13.55 6.63
C LEU A 73 -3.16 -13.73 5.87
N TRP A 74 -4.22 -13.17 6.44
CA TRP A 74 -5.51 -13.01 5.78
C TRP A 74 -5.76 -11.54 5.48
N GLY A 75 -6.10 -11.22 4.24
CA GLY A 75 -6.34 -9.87 3.79
C GLY A 75 -7.81 -9.62 3.43
N VAL A 76 -8.32 -8.44 3.80
CA VAL A 76 -9.62 -7.91 3.38
C VAL A 76 -9.39 -6.60 2.65
N PHE A 77 -9.58 -6.59 1.33
CA PHE A 77 -9.28 -5.48 0.43
C PHE A 77 -10.58 -4.86 -0.07
N ASN A 78 -10.77 -3.58 0.20
CA ASN A 78 -11.89 -2.80 -0.32
C ASN A 78 -11.41 -1.97 -1.51
N GLY A 79 -12.24 -1.88 -2.55
CA GLY A 79 -11.81 -1.25 -3.79
C GLY A 79 -12.71 -1.60 -4.97
N ARG A 80 -12.10 -1.72 -6.15
CA ARG A 80 -12.80 -1.94 -7.42
C ARG A 80 -12.24 -3.11 -8.20
N TRP A 81 -13.13 -3.86 -8.85
CA TRP A 81 -12.77 -4.95 -9.76
C TRP A 81 -12.52 -4.40 -11.16
N LEU A 82 -11.32 -4.57 -11.71
CA LEU A 82 -10.95 -3.94 -12.99
C LEU A 82 -11.57 -4.64 -14.22
N ARG A 83 -12.00 -5.90 -14.07
CA ARG A 83 -12.54 -6.73 -15.16
C ARG A 83 -13.98 -7.22 -14.93
N LYS A 84 -14.68 -6.66 -13.94
CA LYS A 84 -16.08 -7.00 -13.64
C LYS A 84 -16.98 -5.79 -13.87
N LYS A 85 -18.25 -6.03 -14.19
CA LYS A 85 -19.26 -4.97 -14.43
C LYS A 85 -19.58 -4.13 -13.18
N THR A 86 -19.27 -4.64 -11.99
CA THR A 86 -19.45 -3.95 -10.71
C THR A 86 -18.16 -3.24 -10.32
N ASP A 87 -18.21 -1.91 -10.27
CA ASP A 87 -17.05 -1.07 -9.99
C ASP A 87 -16.62 -1.05 -8.53
N HIS A 88 -17.39 -1.55 -7.56
CA HIS A 88 -16.92 -1.63 -6.17
C HIS A 88 -17.19 -2.99 -5.55
N GLY A 89 -16.27 -3.45 -4.70
CA GLY A 89 -16.41 -4.73 -4.02
C GLY A 89 -15.33 -4.99 -2.98
N ILE A 90 -15.32 -6.23 -2.50
CA ILE A 90 -14.34 -6.74 -1.55
C ILE A 90 -13.62 -7.93 -2.18
N LEU A 91 -12.30 -7.92 -2.11
CA LEU A 91 -11.45 -9.09 -2.33
C LEU A 91 -10.98 -9.56 -0.95
N GLU A 92 -11.20 -10.84 -0.64
CA GLU A 92 -10.86 -11.42 0.65
C GLU A 92 -10.20 -12.79 0.45
N GLY A 93 -9.13 -13.06 1.19
CA GLY A 93 -8.43 -14.34 1.13
C GLY A 93 -7.10 -14.37 1.85
N GLU A 94 -6.44 -15.52 1.75
CA GLU A 94 -5.07 -15.74 2.20
C GLU A 94 -4.12 -14.92 1.31
N ILE A 95 -3.21 -14.18 1.93
CA ILE A 95 -2.15 -13.47 1.22
C ILE A 95 -1.00 -14.47 1.01
N ILE A 96 -0.82 -14.91 -0.23
CA ILE A 96 0.17 -15.94 -0.58
C ILE A 96 1.49 -15.37 -1.10
N LYS A 97 1.48 -14.11 -1.56
CA LYS A 97 2.65 -13.42 -2.08
C LYS A 97 2.39 -11.91 -2.06
N ALA A 98 3.43 -11.14 -1.79
CA ALA A 98 3.46 -9.71 -1.99
C ALA A 98 4.83 -9.34 -2.55
N PHE A 99 4.88 -8.34 -3.44
CA PHE A 99 6.15 -7.80 -3.89
C PHE A 99 6.00 -6.36 -4.38
N TYR A 100 7.09 -5.62 -4.23
CA TYR A 100 7.27 -4.28 -4.75
C TYR A 100 8.56 -4.25 -5.55
N ASP A 101 8.47 -3.84 -6.81
CA ASP A 101 9.63 -3.61 -7.67
C ASP A 101 9.74 -2.10 -7.95
N PRO A 102 10.73 -1.41 -7.37
CA PRO A 102 10.92 0.01 -7.59
C PRO A 102 11.40 0.36 -9.00
N GLU A 103 12.03 -0.56 -9.74
CA GLU A 103 12.52 -0.30 -11.10
C GLU A 103 11.37 -0.28 -12.11
N THR A 104 10.45 -1.25 -11.98
CA THR A 104 9.27 -1.35 -12.86
C THR A 104 8.05 -0.61 -12.31
N GLY A 105 8.06 -0.23 -11.03
CA GLY A 105 6.94 0.38 -10.33
C GLY A 105 5.83 -0.61 -9.94
N ILE A 106 6.02 -1.90 -10.19
CA ILE A 106 5.01 -2.93 -9.92
C ILE A 106 4.85 -3.10 -8.41
N ALA A 107 3.61 -3.01 -7.92
CA ALA A 107 3.25 -3.12 -6.52
C ALA A 107 2.02 -4.03 -6.39
N GLN A 108 2.20 -5.28 -5.96
CA GLN A 108 1.14 -6.29 -6.03
C GLN A 108 1.06 -7.18 -4.79
N ILE A 109 -0.17 -7.52 -4.42
CA ILE A 109 -0.50 -8.54 -3.42
C ILE A 109 -1.32 -9.63 -4.10
N HIS A 110 -0.91 -10.88 -3.96
CA HIS A 110 -1.62 -12.05 -4.47
C HIS A 110 -2.49 -12.63 -3.37
N VAL A 111 -3.78 -12.75 -3.64
CA VAL A 111 -4.80 -13.16 -2.68
C VAL A 111 -5.49 -14.41 -3.17
N LYS A 112 -5.36 -15.51 -2.43
CA LYS A 112 -6.09 -16.75 -2.67
C LYS A 112 -7.42 -16.70 -1.94
N SER A 113 -8.50 -16.52 -2.70
CA SER A 113 -9.84 -16.45 -2.11
C SER A 113 -10.33 -17.82 -1.64
N LYS A 114 -11.39 -17.84 -0.82
CA LYS A 114 -11.98 -19.08 -0.27
C LYS A 114 -12.35 -20.14 -1.31
N ASN A 115 -12.64 -19.74 -2.56
CA ASN A 115 -12.93 -20.68 -3.65
C ASN A 115 -11.68 -21.25 -4.34
N GLY A 116 -10.48 -20.97 -3.82
CA GLY A 116 -9.20 -21.43 -4.36
C GLY A 116 -8.63 -20.58 -5.50
N LYS A 117 -9.40 -19.64 -6.07
CA LYS A 117 -8.90 -18.74 -7.12
C LYS A 117 -7.95 -17.68 -6.53
N VAL A 118 -6.84 -17.46 -7.23
CA VAL A 118 -5.86 -16.41 -6.93
C VAL A 118 -6.20 -15.16 -7.73
N TYR A 119 -6.18 -14.02 -7.05
CA TYR A 119 -6.35 -12.69 -7.64
C TYR A 119 -5.15 -11.81 -7.32
N THR A 120 -4.88 -10.86 -8.20
CA THR A 120 -3.88 -9.80 -7.99
C THR A 120 -4.56 -8.52 -7.52
N ALA A 121 -4.06 -7.93 -6.44
CA ALA A 121 -4.49 -6.66 -5.89
C ALA A 121 -3.36 -5.64 -6.02
N GLY A 122 -3.67 -4.48 -6.60
CA GLY A 122 -2.77 -3.33 -6.70
C GLY A 122 -3.30 -2.13 -5.93
N GLY A 123 -2.61 -1.00 -6.07
CA GLY A 123 -3.01 0.28 -5.49
C GLY A 123 -4.31 0.87 -6.10
N PRO A 124 -4.72 2.05 -5.64
CA PRO A 124 -5.93 2.72 -6.15
C PRO A 124 -5.89 2.99 -7.66
N ASP A 125 -4.68 3.20 -8.19
CA ASP A 125 -4.31 3.49 -9.57
C ASP A 125 -4.08 2.24 -10.43
N ALA A 126 -4.30 1.03 -9.88
CA ALA A 126 -4.06 -0.21 -10.60
C ALA A 126 -4.87 -0.31 -11.91
N ILE A 127 -4.21 -0.86 -12.94
CA ILE A 127 -4.75 -1.02 -14.31
C ILE A 127 -4.64 -2.47 -14.78
N VAL A 128 -3.56 -3.17 -14.42
CA VAL A 128 -3.22 -4.50 -14.96
C VAL A 128 -3.81 -5.62 -14.09
N GLU A 129 -3.86 -5.37 -12.78
CA GLU A 129 -4.30 -6.28 -11.73
C GLU A 129 -5.78 -6.68 -11.88
N ASP A 130 -6.24 -7.62 -11.04
CA ASP A 130 -7.66 -7.96 -10.99
C ASP A 130 -8.47 -6.96 -10.16
N PHE A 131 -7.81 -6.33 -9.17
CA PHE A 131 -8.44 -5.50 -8.15
C PHE A 131 -7.59 -4.25 -7.81
N ALA A 132 -8.19 -3.07 -7.89
CA ALA A 132 -7.60 -1.82 -7.41
C ALA A 132 -8.04 -1.57 -5.97
N THR A 133 -7.10 -1.51 -5.04
CA THR A 133 -7.35 -1.42 -3.60
C THR A 133 -7.31 0.03 -3.15
N SER A 134 -8.39 0.51 -2.52
CA SER A 134 -8.39 1.80 -1.84
C SER A 134 -7.93 1.69 -0.39
N ILE A 135 -8.33 0.61 0.29
CA ILE A 135 -8.01 0.37 1.69
C ILE A 135 -8.04 -1.12 1.98
N PHE A 136 -7.12 -1.60 2.80
CA PHE A 136 -7.12 -3.00 3.19
C PHE A 136 -6.73 -3.22 4.64
N THR A 137 -7.20 -4.34 5.17
CA THR A 137 -6.86 -4.81 6.51
C THR A 137 -6.17 -6.16 6.38
N VAL A 138 -5.10 -6.34 7.15
CA VAL A 138 -4.37 -7.59 7.28
C VAL A 138 -4.56 -8.11 8.70
N ARG A 139 -4.77 -9.41 8.84
CA ARG A 139 -4.82 -10.12 10.13
C ARG A 139 -4.02 -11.42 10.03
N GLU A 140 -3.67 -12.03 11.16
CA GLU A 140 -3.17 -13.41 11.14
C GLU A 140 -4.31 -14.35 10.73
N GLU A 141 -3.98 -15.38 9.95
CA GLU A 141 -4.91 -16.43 9.61
C GLU A 141 -5.24 -17.26 10.86
N GLU A 142 -6.51 -17.32 11.23
CA GLU A 142 -6.97 -18.22 12.30
C GLU A 142 -6.74 -19.67 11.87
N LYS A 143 -6.10 -20.47 12.73
CA LYS A 143 -5.81 -21.90 12.49
C LYS A 143 -7.07 -22.74 12.33
#